data_AF-A0A919BUV9-F1
#
_entry.id   AF-A0A919BUV9-F1
#
_cell.length_a   1.000
_cell.length_b   1.000
_cell.length_c   1.000
_cell.angle_alpha   90.00
_cell.angle_beta   90.00
_cell.angle_gamma   90.00
#
_symmetry.space_group_name_H-M   'P 1'
#
loop_
_entity.id
_entity.type
_entity.pdbx_description
1 polymer ?
#
loop_
_entity_poly.entity_id
_entity_poly.type
_entity_poly.pdbx_seq_one_letter_code
_entity_poly.pdbx_strand_id
1 'polypeptide(L)'
;MKTAPLLGAASVLLALVLTGCGQNDAPEPSAPSGSRQPATAGSAELPAGIASFGAAQPLESGSWTATVRSLQEMTPPAKDSVPSGWSAARVKVALTNTGTDIALLPETSVTVRVGELGLETKPITGQGVAGFPEPDAGAKVKPGATFTADFGIAVPPRSAGQRATVTLEVTQAGLAQADAVFFEGKVPGATTAASPPPAATAAAGGRLSLGQWSPDGVRISPLQLAADDNGRRAASLELSVRNDSDDPRPGMGITVRVLVGAELTTADTASAGLGYHDAPIAPHRTATSTVDVSVPSRSVPGPVTVDAEQRGGDRLTFEGALK
;
A
#
# COMPACT_ATOMS: atom_id res chain seq x y z
N MET A 1 38.04 -54.64 -9.17
CA MET A 1 37.96 -55.56 -10.32
C MET A 1 36.51 -55.96 -10.52
N LYS A 2 36.00 -55.79 -11.75
CA LYS A 2 35.00 -56.62 -12.46
C LYS A 2 33.69 -56.95 -11.72
N THR A 3 32.48 -56.84 -12.26
CA THR A 3 31.96 -56.74 -13.63
C THR A 3 30.42 -56.72 -13.49
N ALA A 4 29.72 -55.92 -14.30
CA ALA A 4 28.33 -56.23 -14.66
C ALA A 4 28.27 -57.49 -15.55
N PRO A 5 27.15 -58.23 -15.62
CA PRO A 5 26.24 -58.12 -16.79
C PRO A 5 24.73 -58.31 -16.42
N LEU A 6 23.73 -57.67 -17.07
CA LEU A 6 23.17 -57.73 -18.45
C LEU A 6 22.11 -58.85 -18.68
N LEU A 7 21.03 -58.44 -19.40
CA LEU A 7 20.01 -59.20 -20.17
C LEU A 7 18.87 -59.85 -19.37
N GLY A 8 17.60 -59.89 -19.81
CA GLY A 8 16.91 -59.57 -21.08
C GLY A 8 15.44 -60.07 -20.92
N ALA A 9 14.42 -59.45 -21.51
CA ALA A 9 13.68 -59.88 -22.73
C ALA A 9 12.16 -59.73 -22.40
N ALA A 10 11.37 -58.90 -23.10
CA ALA A 10 10.69 -59.08 -24.39
C ALA A 10 9.32 -59.79 -24.30
N SER A 11 8.26 -59.10 -24.78
CA SER A 11 7.00 -59.61 -25.38
C SER A 11 6.23 -58.38 -25.90
N VAL A 12 6.36 -57.98 -27.17
CA VAL A 12 5.69 -58.50 -28.39
C VAL A 12 4.18 -58.36 -28.36
N LEU A 13 3.66 -57.47 -29.22
CA LEU A 13 2.36 -57.62 -29.88
C LEU A 13 2.47 -57.16 -31.34
N LEU A 14 2.38 -58.15 -32.22
CA LEU A 14 2.07 -58.15 -33.66
C LEU A 14 0.71 -57.43 -33.93
N ALA A 15 0.30 -56.95 -35.12
CA ALA A 15 0.77 -57.05 -36.50
C ALA A 15 -0.19 -56.29 -37.47
N LEU A 16 0.36 -55.83 -38.62
CA LEU A 16 -0.17 -55.89 -40.02
C LEU A 16 -1.50 -55.16 -40.41
N VAL A 17 -1.74 -54.58 -41.60
CA VAL A 17 -0.97 -54.37 -42.85
C VAL A 17 -1.72 -53.46 -43.88
N LEU A 18 -0.92 -52.76 -44.71
CA LEU A 18 -1.06 -52.23 -46.10
C LEU A 18 -2.35 -51.58 -46.66
N THR A 19 -2.17 -50.39 -47.24
CA THR A 19 -2.32 -50.01 -48.69
C THR A 19 -2.05 -48.49 -48.76
N GLY A 20 -1.47 -47.83 -49.76
CA GLY A 20 -0.94 -48.11 -51.09
C GLY A 20 -0.68 -46.75 -51.78
N CYS A 21 0.25 -46.72 -52.74
CA CYS A 21 0.54 -45.66 -53.72
C CYS A 21 1.26 -44.38 -53.23
N GLY A 22 2.53 -44.25 -53.64
CA GLY A 22 3.34 -43.04 -53.47
C GLY A 22 3.07 -41.98 -54.53
N GLN A 23 3.32 -40.73 -54.14
CA GLN A 23 3.69 -39.64 -55.04
C GLN A 23 4.52 -38.66 -54.20
N ASN A 24 5.74 -38.35 -54.65
CA ASN A 24 6.59 -37.30 -54.08
C ASN A 24 5.86 -35.95 -54.18
N ASP A 25 5.80 -35.19 -53.09
CA ASP A 25 5.89 -33.72 -53.14
C ASP A 25 6.26 -33.15 -51.77
N ALA A 26 7.21 -32.22 -51.78
CA ALA A 26 7.69 -31.50 -50.60
C ALA A 26 6.58 -30.61 -50.03
N PRO A 27 6.43 -30.48 -48.69
CA PRO A 27 5.49 -29.51 -48.16
C PRO A 27 6.13 -28.11 -48.11
N GLU A 28 5.55 -27.19 -48.87
CA GLU A 28 5.68 -25.75 -48.70
C GLU A 28 5.25 -25.29 -47.30
N PRO A 29 5.82 -24.18 -46.78
CA PRO A 29 5.48 -23.65 -45.47
C PRO A 29 4.07 -23.04 -45.47
N SER A 30 3.19 -23.59 -44.62
CA SER A 30 1.87 -23.01 -44.35
C SER A 30 2.01 -21.67 -43.63
N ALA A 31 1.48 -20.60 -44.24
CA ALA A 31 1.34 -19.30 -43.61
C ALA A 31 0.34 -19.35 -42.44
N PRO A 32 0.65 -18.80 -41.26
CA PRO A 32 -0.31 -18.75 -40.16
C PRO A 32 -1.28 -17.57 -40.39
N SER A 33 -2.49 -17.88 -40.82
CA SER A 33 -3.65 -16.99 -40.63
C SER A 33 -4.33 -17.34 -39.32
N GLY A 34 -4.18 -16.45 -38.36
CA GLY A 34 -4.82 -16.50 -37.06
C GLY A 34 -4.63 -15.17 -36.38
N SER A 35 -5.33 -14.16 -36.88
CA SER A 35 -5.42 -12.81 -36.34
C SER A 35 -5.71 -12.89 -34.83
N ARG A 36 -4.67 -12.70 -34.02
CA ARG A 36 -4.79 -12.62 -32.56
C ARG A 36 -5.55 -11.34 -32.26
N GLN A 37 -6.84 -11.48 -32.01
CA GLN A 37 -7.69 -10.43 -31.45
C GLN A 37 -6.95 -9.80 -30.26
N PRO A 38 -6.82 -8.47 -30.19
CA PRO A 38 -6.18 -7.84 -29.04
C PRO A 38 -6.91 -8.29 -27.79
N ALA A 39 -6.18 -8.83 -26.81
CA ALA A 39 -6.73 -9.12 -25.50
C ALA A 39 -7.39 -7.83 -24.99
N THR A 40 -8.72 -7.85 -24.86
CA THR A 40 -9.43 -6.84 -24.08
C THR A 40 -8.77 -6.80 -22.71
N ALA A 41 -8.37 -5.61 -22.27
CA ALA A 41 -7.76 -5.38 -20.97
C ALA A 41 -8.71 -5.92 -19.88
N GLY A 42 -8.46 -7.16 -19.45
CA GLY A 42 -9.14 -7.77 -18.31
C GLY A 42 -8.73 -6.98 -17.08
N SER A 43 -9.72 -6.66 -16.24
CA SER A 43 -9.45 -6.15 -14.89
C SER A 43 -8.40 -7.07 -14.26
N ALA A 44 -7.22 -6.52 -13.97
CA ALA A 44 -6.22 -7.25 -13.21
C ALA A 44 -6.89 -7.72 -11.92
N GLU A 45 -6.85 -9.02 -11.66
CA GLU A 45 -7.38 -9.60 -10.42
C GLU A 45 -6.63 -8.97 -9.24
N LEU A 46 -7.38 -8.53 -8.22
CA LEU A 46 -6.77 -7.95 -7.03
C LEU A 46 -5.97 -9.04 -6.29
N PRO A 47 -4.88 -8.68 -5.61
CA PRO A 47 -4.19 -9.62 -4.73
C PRO A 47 -5.15 -10.20 -3.70
N ALA A 48 -4.89 -11.45 -3.30
CA ALA A 48 -5.60 -12.07 -2.18
C ALA A 48 -5.55 -11.17 -0.94
N GLY A 49 -6.62 -11.13 -0.16
CA GLY A 49 -6.75 -10.27 1.01
C GLY A 49 -7.20 -8.83 0.72
N ILE A 50 -7.37 -8.44 -0.55
CA ILE A 50 -7.89 -7.12 -0.95
C ILE A 50 -9.23 -7.26 -1.67
N ALA A 51 -10.29 -6.68 -1.09
CA ALA A 51 -11.60 -6.62 -1.70
C ALA A 51 -11.75 -5.43 -2.67
N SER A 52 -12.49 -5.59 -3.75
CA SER A 52 -12.90 -4.44 -4.59
C SER A 52 -13.85 -3.53 -3.82
N PHE A 53 -13.84 -2.23 -4.12
CA PHE A 53 -14.91 -1.33 -3.69
C PHE A 53 -16.30 -1.89 -4.06
N GLY A 54 -17.20 -1.89 -3.08
CA GLY A 54 -18.55 -2.46 -3.15
C GLY A 54 -18.65 -3.92 -2.72
N ALA A 55 -17.54 -4.66 -2.63
CA ALA A 55 -17.53 -6.02 -2.08
C ALA A 55 -17.58 -5.99 -0.55
N ALA A 56 -18.23 -6.97 0.05
CA ALA A 56 -18.24 -7.17 1.49
C ALA A 56 -17.07 -8.06 1.90
N GLN A 57 -16.36 -7.67 2.96
CA GLN A 57 -15.28 -8.45 3.55
C GLN A 57 -15.62 -8.79 5.00
N PRO A 58 -15.61 -10.08 5.39
CA PRO A 58 -15.80 -10.47 6.78
C PRO A 58 -14.62 -10.02 7.64
N LEU A 59 -14.91 -9.64 8.88
CA LEU A 59 -13.88 -9.41 9.90
C LEU A 59 -13.44 -10.75 10.50
N GLU A 60 -12.15 -10.89 10.82
CA GLU A 60 -11.56 -12.13 11.36
C GLU A 60 -12.12 -12.47 12.75
N SER A 61 -12.35 -11.45 13.58
CA SER A 61 -12.97 -11.54 14.89
C SER A 61 -14.45 -11.94 14.85
N GLY A 62 -15.07 -12.02 13.66
CA GLY A 62 -16.41 -12.58 13.44
C GLY A 62 -17.56 -11.63 13.77
N SER A 63 -18.80 -11.99 13.39
CA SER A 63 -20.03 -11.20 13.65
C SER A 63 -20.16 -9.83 12.96
N TRP A 64 -19.18 -9.43 12.14
CA TRP A 64 -19.24 -8.20 11.36
C TRP A 64 -18.70 -8.40 9.95
N THR A 65 -19.27 -7.66 9.00
CA THR A 65 -18.72 -7.47 7.65
C THR A 65 -18.52 -5.99 7.37
N ALA A 66 -17.42 -5.67 6.71
CA ALA A 66 -17.11 -4.32 6.26
C ALA A 66 -17.32 -4.18 4.76
N THR A 67 -17.64 -2.97 4.31
CA THR A 67 -17.73 -2.62 2.89
C THR A 67 -17.30 -1.17 2.69
N VAL A 68 -16.44 -0.92 1.70
CA VAL A 68 -16.14 0.42 1.21
C VAL A 68 -16.83 0.60 -0.13
N ARG A 69 -17.73 1.57 -0.29
CA ARG A 69 -18.53 1.69 -1.52
C ARG A 69 -17.75 2.27 -2.69
N SER A 70 -17.23 3.48 -2.52
CA SER A 70 -16.38 4.18 -3.48
C SER A 70 -15.82 5.45 -2.84
N LEU A 71 -14.75 5.98 -3.44
CA LEU A 71 -14.37 7.38 -3.24
C LEU A 71 -15.25 8.25 -4.13
N GLN A 72 -15.73 9.38 -3.60
CA GLN A 72 -16.52 10.35 -4.36
C GLN A 72 -15.94 11.75 -4.13
N GLU A 73 -15.93 12.59 -5.15
CA GLU A 73 -15.55 13.99 -4.96
C GLU A 73 -16.48 14.66 -3.95
N MET A 74 -15.94 15.58 -3.18
CA MET A 74 -16.72 16.39 -2.27
C MET A 74 -16.25 17.83 -2.26
N THR A 75 -17.14 18.74 -1.89
CA THR A 75 -16.75 20.11 -1.54
C THR A 75 -16.12 20.11 -0.15
N PRO A 76 -14.94 20.73 0.04
CA PRO A 76 -14.35 20.88 1.37
C PRO A 76 -15.31 21.60 2.32
N PRO A 77 -15.43 21.17 3.60
CA PRO A 77 -16.30 21.83 4.57
C PRO A 77 -15.80 23.23 4.95
N ALA A 78 -14.51 23.51 4.79
CA ALA A 78 -13.91 24.83 4.97
C ALA A 78 -12.81 25.07 3.92
N LYS A 79 -12.52 26.34 3.62
CA LYS A 79 -11.53 26.71 2.59
C LYS A 79 -10.13 26.17 2.90
N ASP A 80 -9.73 26.21 4.17
CA ASP A 80 -8.38 25.84 4.61
C ASP A 80 -8.30 24.38 5.11
N SER A 81 -9.37 23.59 4.95
CA SER A 81 -9.38 22.18 5.35
C SER A 81 -8.65 21.26 4.37
N VAL A 82 -8.19 21.78 3.24
CA VAL A 82 -7.47 21.04 2.19
C VAL A 82 -6.22 21.81 1.80
N PRO A 83 -5.04 21.17 1.76
CA PRO A 83 -3.81 21.83 1.33
C PRO A 83 -3.92 22.37 -0.11
N SER A 84 -3.14 23.42 -0.41
CA SER A 84 -3.11 24.01 -1.75
C SER A 84 -2.75 22.97 -2.82
N GLY A 85 -3.56 22.90 -3.88
CA GLY A 85 -3.38 21.96 -4.99
C GLY A 85 -3.90 20.54 -4.74
N TRP A 86 -4.40 20.23 -3.54
CA TRP A 86 -5.05 18.96 -3.21
C TRP A 86 -6.56 19.06 -3.50
N SER A 87 -7.22 17.91 -3.68
CA SER A 87 -8.68 17.83 -3.84
C SER A 87 -9.32 17.18 -2.62
N ALA A 88 -10.63 17.36 -2.42
CA ALA A 88 -11.37 16.67 -1.37
C ALA A 88 -12.18 15.51 -1.95
N ALA A 89 -12.16 14.37 -1.25
CA ALA A 89 -13.01 13.24 -1.53
C ALA A 89 -13.65 12.72 -0.23
N ARG A 90 -14.76 12.01 -0.37
CA ARG A 90 -15.39 11.25 0.71
C ARG A 90 -15.25 9.75 0.48
N VAL A 91 -15.01 9.00 1.54
CA VAL A 91 -15.01 7.54 1.58
C VAL A 91 -16.22 7.11 2.39
N LYS A 92 -17.07 6.26 1.80
CA LYS A 92 -18.25 5.71 2.47
C LYS A 92 -17.97 4.29 2.95
N VAL A 93 -17.97 4.13 4.27
CA VAL A 93 -17.74 2.84 4.95
C VAL A 93 -19.04 2.33 5.54
N ALA A 94 -19.29 1.04 5.41
CA ALA A 94 -20.43 0.37 6.00
C ALA A 94 -19.96 -0.84 6.83
N LEU A 95 -20.51 -0.97 8.03
CA LEU A 95 -20.32 -2.13 8.91
C LEU A 95 -21.68 -2.79 9.13
N THR A 96 -21.78 -4.08 8.82
CA THR A 96 -23.00 -4.85 9.00
C THR A 96 -22.80 -5.88 10.10
N ASN A 97 -23.68 -5.88 11.10
CA ASN A 97 -23.69 -6.90 12.15
C ASN A 97 -24.24 -8.20 11.55
N THR A 98 -23.38 -9.20 11.35
CA THR A 98 -23.75 -10.53 10.85
C THR A 98 -23.92 -11.56 11.97
N GLY A 99 -23.72 -11.15 13.22
CA GLY A 99 -24.02 -11.97 14.39
C GLY A 99 -25.51 -12.13 14.65
N THR A 100 -25.83 -12.94 15.65
CA THR A 100 -27.21 -13.25 16.08
C THR A 100 -27.77 -12.27 17.10
N ASP A 101 -26.90 -11.45 17.71
CA ASP A 101 -27.23 -10.57 18.83
C ASP A 101 -27.02 -9.09 18.50
N ILE A 102 -27.64 -8.21 19.29
CA ILE A 102 -27.35 -6.77 19.22
C ILE A 102 -25.91 -6.55 19.68
N ALA A 103 -25.08 -5.97 18.82
CA ALA A 103 -23.68 -5.71 19.10
C ALA A 103 -23.42 -4.19 19.21
N LEU A 104 -22.38 -3.84 19.96
CA LEU A 104 -21.83 -2.48 19.94
C LEU A 104 -21.10 -2.26 18.62
N LEU A 105 -21.28 -1.07 18.05
CA LEU A 105 -20.55 -0.66 16.86
C LEU A 105 -19.05 -0.71 17.15
N PRO A 106 -18.25 -1.40 16.32
CA PRO A 106 -16.81 -1.47 16.51
C PRO A 106 -16.16 -0.09 16.40
N GLU A 107 -15.08 0.13 17.15
CA GLU A 107 -14.18 1.24 16.88
C GLU A 107 -13.53 1.02 15.52
N THR A 108 -13.43 2.07 14.70
CA THR A 108 -12.93 1.94 13.32
C THR A 108 -12.06 3.11 12.94
N SER A 109 -10.80 2.83 12.60
CA SER A 109 -9.91 3.76 11.92
C SER A 109 -10.02 3.56 10.41
N VAL A 110 -9.81 4.64 9.64
CA VAL A 110 -9.83 4.60 8.18
C VAL A 110 -8.58 5.26 7.65
N THR A 111 -7.78 4.49 6.91
CA THR A 111 -6.60 4.99 6.21
C THR A 111 -6.81 4.87 4.71
N VAL A 112 -6.52 5.93 3.96
CA VAL A 112 -6.60 5.90 2.49
C VAL A 112 -5.24 6.25 1.91
N ARG A 113 -4.77 5.39 1.00
CA ARG A 113 -3.50 5.53 0.31
C ARG A 113 -3.72 5.52 -1.19
N VAL A 114 -3.06 6.43 -1.90
CA VAL A 114 -3.28 6.62 -3.34
C VAL A 114 -2.00 6.43 -4.16
N GLY A 115 -2.17 5.86 -5.35
CA GLY A 115 -1.10 5.65 -6.32
C GLY A 115 -0.17 4.48 -6.01
N GLU A 116 0.87 4.34 -6.82
CA GLU A 116 1.83 3.22 -6.74
C GLU A 116 2.64 3.22 -5.44
N LEU A 117 3.02 4.40 -4.96
CA LEU A 117 3.75 4.55 -3.69
C LEU A 117 2.83 4.52 -2.46
N GLY A 118 1.51 4.47 -2.66
CA GLY A 118 0.52 4.51 -1.58
C GLY A 118 0.68 5.75 -0.70
N LEU A 119 0.67 6.93 -1.31
CA LEU A 119 0.72 8.21 -0.59
C LEU A 119 -0.50 8.34 0.31
N GLU A 120 -0.28 8.54 1.60
CA GLU A 120 -1.35 8.68 2.56
C GLU A 120 -2.12 10.01 2.39
N THR A 121 -3.44 9.92 2.38
CA THR A 121 -4.32 11.10 2.33
C THR A 121 -4.47 11.71 3.72
N LYS A 122 -4.79 13.00 3.81
CA LYS A 122 -5.03 13.64 5.11
C LYS A 122 -6.53 13.61 5.46
N PRO A 123 -6.93 13.29 6.70
CA PRO A 123 -8.33 13.36 7.08
C PRO A 123 -8.84 14.81 7.04
N ILE A 124 -10.10 14.99 6.63
CA ILE A 124 -10.83 16.26 6.68
C ILE A 124 -11.93 16.13 7.71
N THR A 125 -11.98 17.05 8.67
CA THR A 125 -13.05 17.14 9.68
C THR A 125 -13.91 18.39 9.44
N GLY A 126 -15.19 18.33 9.81
CA GLY A 126 -16.10 19.47 9.69
C GLY A 126 -17.57 19.07 9.53
N GLN A 127 -18.46 20.06 9.45
CA GLN A 127 -19.88 19.80 9.22
C GLN A 127 -20.09 19.07 7.88
N GLY A 128 -20.89 18.00 7.91
CA GLY A 128 -21.13 17.14 6.74
C GLY A 128 -20.17 15.94 6.60
N VAL A 129 -19.18 15.80 7.50
CA VAL A 129 -18.31 14.62 7.61
C VAL A 129 -18.44 14.06 9.03
N ALA A 130 -19.38 13.15 9.22
CA ALA A 130 -19.73 12.66 10.56
C ALA A 130 -18.78 11.58 11.09
N GLY A 131 -18.14 10.79 10.22
CA GLY A 131 -17.30 9.66 10.63
C GLY A 131 -18.06 8.57 11.42
N PHE A 132 -17.32 7.66 12.04
CA PHE A 132 -17.84 6.77 13.07
C PHE A 132 -17.93 7.54 14.40
N PRO A 133 -18.93 7.22 15.25
CA PRO A 133 -19.01 7.82 16.57
C PRO A 133 -17.79 7.38 17.41
N GLU A 134 -17.42 8.20 18.40
CA GLU A 134 -16.33 7.86 19.31
C GLU A 134 -16.64 6.56 20.09
N PRO A 135 -15.60 5.82 20.54
CA PRO A 135 -15.77 4.49 21.16
C PRO A 135 -16.72 4.45 22.36
N ASP A 136 -16.90 5.58 23.07
CA ASP A 136 -17.76 5.72 24.25
C ASP A 136 -19.23 6.04 23.93
N ALA A 137 -19.55 6.34 22.67
CA ALA A 137 -20.91 6.71 22.26
C ALA A 137 -21.92 5.57 22.39
N GLY A 138 -21.47 4.32 22.59
CA GLY A 138 -22.31 3.18 22.92
C GLY A 138 -23.32 2.80 21.84
N ALA A 139 -23.04 3.12 20.57
CA ALA A 139 -23.93 2.85 19.44
C ALA A 139 -24.19 1.34 19.30
N LYS A 140 -25.47 0.95 19.25
CA LYS A 140 -25.90 -0.46 19.15
C LYS A 140 -26.49 -0.77 17.77
N VAL A 141 -26.10 -1.89 17.19
CA VAL A 141 -26.55 -2.33 15.88
C VAL A 141 -27.20 -3.71 16.00
N LYS A 142 -28.43 -3.83 15.49
CA LYS A 142 -29.19 -5.10 15.50
C LYS A 142 -28.59 -6.12 14.51
N PRO A 143 -28.82 -7.43 14.71
CA PRO A 143 -28.51 -8.46 13.72
C PRO A 143 -29.04 -8.11 12.33
N GLY A 144 -28.20 -8.24 11.31
CA GLY A 144 -28.50 -7.92 9.92
C GLY A 144 -28.59 -6.42 9.60
N ALA A 145 -28.47 -5.53 10.58
CA ALA A 145 -28.48 -4.09 10.33
C ALA A 145 -27.08 -3.58 9.95
N THR A 146 -27.07 -2.55 9.12
CA THR A 146 -25.86 -1.88 8.64
C THR A 146 -25.76 -0.48 9.21
N PHE A 147 -24.62 -0.16 9.80
CA PHE A 147 -24.22 1.21 10.09
C PHE A 147 -23.39 1.75 8.93
N THR A 148 -23.54 3.03 8.58
CA THR A 148 -22.76 3.68 7.50
C THR A 148 -22.22 5.02 7.97
N ALA A 149 -20.96 5.29 7.64
CA ALA A 149 -20.26 6.54 7.93
C ALA A 149 -19.57 7.08 6.68
N ASP A 150 -19.46 8.41 6.61
CA ASP A 150 -18.72 9.14 5.58
C ASP A 150 -17.46 9.78 6.18
N PHE A 151 -16.32 9.55 5.55
CA PHE A 151 -15.00 10.08 5.92
C PHE A 151 -14.49 11.03 4.85
N GLY A 152 -14.20 12.28 5.24
CA GLY A 152 -13.58 13.26 4.36
C GLY A 152 -12.07 13.07 4.32
N ILE A 153 -11.49 13.13 3.13
CA ILE A 153 -10.05 13.01 2.90
C ILE A 153 -9.58 14.06 1.90
N ALA A 154 -8.40 14.63 2.15
CA ALA A 154 -7.66 15.45 1.22
C ALA A 154 -6.75 14.54 0.40
N VAL A 155 -6.98 14.53 -0.91
CA VAL A 155 -6.31 13.70 -1.89
C VAL A 155 -5.17 14.49 -2.55
N PRO A 156 -3.94 13.93 -2.59
CA PRO A 156 -2.79 14.56 -3.22
C PRO A 156 -3.02 14.97 -4.69
N PRO A 157 -2.28 15.98 -5.19
CA PRO A 157 -2.33 16.36 -6.59
C PRO A 157 -1.93 15.20 -7.51
N ARG A 158 -2.50 15.18 -8.72
CA ARG A 158 -2.24 14.16 -9.77
C ARG A 158 -2.67 12.74 -9.40
N SER A 159 -3.47 12.56 -8.34
CA SER A 159 -4.01 11.26 -7.94
C SER A 159 -5.31 10.88 -8.66
N ALA A 160 -5.90 11.76 -9.45
CA ALA A 160 -7.15 11.48 -10.18
C ALA A 160 -7.02 10.22 -11.05
N GLY A 161 -8.00 9.31 -10.91
CA GLY A 161 -8.04 8.02 -11.60
C GLY A 161 -6.92 7.03 -11.22
N GLN A 162 -6.08 7.35 -10.23
CA GLN A 162 -5.11 6.40 -9.68
C GLN A 162 -5.80 5.38 -8.78
N ARG A 163 -5.09 4.28 -8.51
CA ARG A 163 -5.48 3.29 -7.50
C ARG A 163 -5.62 3.97 -6.13
N ALA A 164 -6.66 3.62 -5.40
CA ALA A 164 -6.87 3.97 -4.00
C ALA A 164 -7.05 2.69 -3.19
N THR A 165 -6.21 2.51 -2.18
CA THR A 165 -6.32 1.43 -1.19
C THR A 165 -6.84 2.03 0.11
N VAL A 166 -7.94 1.48 0.62
CA VAL A 166 -8.56 1.85 1.88
C VAL A 166 -8.32 0.72 2.88
N THR A 167 -7.59 1.02 3.95
CA THR A 167 -7.44 0.13 5.10
C THR A 167 -8.46 0.53 6.15
N LEU A 168 -9.25 -0.42 6.64
CA LEU A 168 -10.04 -0.26 7.85
C LEU A 168 -9.38 -1.09 8.95
N GLU A 169 -9.11 -0.47 10.08
CA GLU A 169 -8.74 -1.20 11.30
C GLU A 169 -9.95 -1.15 12.23
N VAL A 170 -10.51 -2.32 12.52
CA VAL A 170 -11.79 -2.45 13.21
C VAL A 170 -11.60 -3.21 14.51
N THR A 171 -11.77 -2.53 15.64
CA THR A 171 -11.66 -3.12 16.99
C THR A 171 -13.05 -3.37 17.54
N GLN A 172 -13.41 -4.64 17.73
CA GLN A 172 -14.68 -4.98 18.36
C GLN A 172 -14.65 -4.70 19.87
N ALA A 173 -15.81 -4.37 20.43
CA ALA A 173 -15.94 -4.12 21.85
C ALA A 173 -15.43 -5.31 22.68
N GLY A 174 -14.47 -5.04 23.58
CA GLY A 174 -13.87 -6.05 24.45
C GLY A 174 -12.65 -6.77 23.86
N LEU A 175 -12.26 -6.47 22.62
CA LEU A 175 -11.01 -6.97 22.02
C LEU A 175 -9.89 -5.93 22.14
N ALA A 176 -8.65 -6.42 22.23
CA ALA A 176 -7.46 -5.58 22.30
C ALA A 176 -6.79 -5.37 20.92
N GLN A 177 -7.07 -6.27 19.97
CA GLN A 177 -6.52 -6.21 18.62
C GLN A 177 -7.60 -5.77 17.63
N ALA A 178 -7.18 -4.92 16.69
CA ALA A 178 -7.99 -4.53 15.55
C ALA A 178 -7.83 -5.54 14.42
N ASP A 179 -8.92 -5.82 13.71
CA ASP A 179 -8.86 -6.52 12.43
C ASP A 179 -8.54 -5.52 11.32
N ALA A 180 -7.54 -5.82 10.49
CA ALA A 180 -7.20 -5.01 9.32
C ALA A 180 -7.83 -5.62 8.06
N VAL A 181 -8.72 -4.87 7.41
CA VAL A 181 -9.32 -5.27 6.13
C VAL A 181 -9.03 -4.23 5.05
N PHE A 182 -8.84 -4.68 3.82
CA PHE A 182 -8.30 -3.88 2.73
C PHE A 182 -9.26 -3.84 1.57
N PHE A 183 -9.53 -2.63 1.08
CA PHE A 183 -10.37 -2.40 -0.07
C PHE A 183 -9.62 -1.61 -1.14
N GLU A 184 -9.89 -1.90 -2.40
CA GLU A 184 -9.27 -1.21 -3.51
C GLU A 184 -10.28 -0.74 -4.56
N GLY A 185 -10.03 0.47 -5.05
CA GLY A 185 -10.69 1.00 -6.23
C GLY A 185 -9.90 2.18 -6.77
N LYS A 186 -10.61 3.20 -7.26
CA LYS A 186 -9.98 4.35 -7.91
C LYS A 186 -10.38 5.66 -7.24
N VAL A 187 -9.43 6.60 -7.25
CA VAL A 187 -9.70 8.00 -6.97
C VAL A 187 -10.61 8.56 -8.08
N PRO A 188 -11.61 9.38 -7.77
CA PRO A 188 -12.44 10.06 -8.77
C PRO A 188 -11.62 10.83 -9.81
N GLY A 189 -12.18 10.96 -11.01
CA GLY A 189 -11.57 11.66 -12.13
C GLY A 189 -10.82 10.74 -13.12
N ALA A 190 -10.40 11.32 -14.24
CA ALA A 190 -9.68 10.60 -15.28
C ALA A 190 -8.22 10.39 -14.88
N THR A 191 -7.69 9.20 -15.18
CA THR A 191 -6.29 8.88 -14.96
C THR A 191 -5.42 9.86 -15.75
N THR A 192 -4.68 10.70 -15.04
CA THR A 192 -3.62 11.49 -15.64
C THR A 192 -2.37 10.61 -15.70
N ALA A 193 -1.60 10.65 -16.79
CA ALA A 193 -0.36 9.89 -16.90
C ALA A 193 0.55 10.18 -15.69
N ALA A 194 0.70 9.19 -14.81
CA ALA A 194 1.63 9.29 -13.70
C ALA A 194 3.05 9.26 -14.27
N SER A 195 3.94 10.10 -13.74
CA SER A 195 5.37 9.87 -13.94
C SER A 195 5.68 8.48 -13.37
N PRO A 196 6.38 7.60 -14.11
CA PRO A 196 6.74 6.29 -13.59
C PRO A 196 7.50 6.50 -12.27
N PRO A 197 7.22 5.70 -11.23
CA PRO A 197 8.02 5.76 -10.02
C PRO A 197 9.49 5.54 -10.40
N PRO A 198 10.44 6.21 -9.71
CA PRO A 198 11.85 5.99 -9.99
C PRO A 198 12.15 4.49 -9.90
N ALA A 199 12.83 3.97 -10.93
CA ALA A 199 13.15 2.56 -11.02
C ALA A 199 13.88 2.10 -9.75
N ALA A 200 13.51 0.91 -9.25
CA ALA A 200 14.16 0.30 -8.11
C ALA A 200 15.58 -0.15 -8.51
N THR A 201 16.56 0.73 -8.39
CA THR A 201 17.96 0.31 -8.41
C THR A 201 18.34 0.02 -6.96
N ALA A 202 18.27 -1.24 -6.53
CA ALA A 202 18.82 -1.63 -5.23
C ALA A 202 20.34 -1.43 -5.28
N ALA A 203 20.91 -0.70 -4.32
CA ALA A 203 22.36 -0.60 -4.20
C ALA A 203 22.90 -1.85 -3.49
N ALA A 204 24.01 -2.37 -4.03
CA ALA A 204 24.86 -3.32 -3.32
C ALA A 204 25.90 -2.52 -2.52
N GLY A 205 25.71 -2.41 -1.20
CA GLY A 205 26.63 -1.70 -0.30
C GLY A 205 25.95 -1.22 0.98
N GLY A 206 26.73 -0.97 2.04
CA GLY A 206 26.21 -0.63 3.37
C GLY A 206 25.61 0.78 3.55
N ARG A 207 25.55 1.59 2.48
CA ARG A 207 24.97 2.95 2.49
C ARG A 207 24.15 3.18 1.22
N LEU A 208 22.93 3.68 1.39
CA LEU A 208 21.95 3.94 0.33
C LEU A 208 21.86 5.44 0.04
N SER A 209 21.48 5.85 -1.17
CA SER A 209 21.19 7.26 -1.43
C SER A 209 19.77 7.63 -1.00
N LEU A 210 19.55 8.84 -0.49
CA LEU A 210 18.19 9.36 -0.26
C LEU A 210 17.39 9.36 -1.57
N GLY A 211 16.17 8.82 -1.51
CA GLY A 211 15.27 8.58 -2.63
C GLY A 211 15.41 7.20 -3.28
N GLN A 212 16.43 6.42 -2.90
CA GLN A 212 16.66 5.06 -3.36
C GLN A 212 15.89 4.04 -2.50
N TRP A 213 15.54 2.91 -3.12
CA TRP A 213 14.99 1.76 -2.41
C TRP A 213 16.08 0.86 -1.86
N SER A 214 15.94 0.44 -0.60
CA SER A 214 16.71 -0.65 -0.02
C SER A 214 16.29 -2.00 -0.60
N PRO A 215 17.13 -3.04 -0.50
CA PRO A 215 16.75 -4.41 -0.81
C PRO A 215 15.52 -4.88 -0.01
N ASP A 216 15.35 -4.37 1.21
CA ASP A 216 14.23 -4.72 2.12
C ASP A 216 12.95 -3.92 1.82
N GLY A 217 12.91 -3.18 0.71
CA GLY A 217 11.72 -2.43 0.30
C GLY A 217 11.45 -1.19 1.13
N VAL A 218 12.48 -0.55 1.70
CA VAL A 218 12.38 0.73 2.42
C VAL A 218 12.99 1.85 1.59
N ARG A 219 12.33 3.00 1.50
CA ARG A 219 12.84 4.20 0.84
C ARG A 219 12.57 5.43 1.69
N ILE A 220 13.56 6.30 1.77
CA ILE A 220 13.48 7.59 2.46
C ILE A 220 13.74 8.69 1.44
N SER A 221 12.83 9.64 1.26
CA SER A 221 13.05 10.76 0.34
C SER A 221 14.14 11.70 0.85
N PRO A 222 14.71 12.56 -0.02
CA PRO A 222 15.46 13.72 0.44
C PRO A 222 14.66 14.54 1.45
N LEU A 223 15.35 15.07 2.46
CA LEU A 223 14.76 15.93 3.48
C LEU A 223 14.42 17.30 2.87
N GLN A 224 13.18 17.73 3.07
CA GLN A 224 12.67 19.04 2.67
C GLN A 224 12.74 19.97 3.89
N LEU A 225 13.39 21.11 3.76
CA LEU A 225 13.50 22.09 4.85
C LEU A 225 12.46 23.20 4.73
N ALA A 226 11.79 23.49 5.83
CA ALA A 226 11.04 24.72 5.98
C ALA A 226 11.97 25.91 6.31
N ALA A 227 11.37 27.10 6.35
CA ALA A 227 12.07 28.30 6.80
C ALA A 227 12.56 28.16 8.24
N ASP A 228 13.59 28.95 8.56
CA ASP A 228 14.11 29.07 9.91
C ASP A 228 13.07 29.66 10.86
N ASP A 229 12.89 29.01 12.00
CA ASP A 229 12.10 29.53 13.10
C ASP A 229 12.86 29.33 14.40
N ASN A 230 13.38 30.43 14.95
CA ASN A 230 14.09 30.47 16.24
C ASN A 230 15.28 29.49 16.35
N GLY A 231 16.07 29.33 15.29
CA GLY A 231 17.29 28.50 15.32
C GLY A 231 17.05 26.99 15.18
N ARG A 232 15.81 26.60 14.88
CA ARG A 232 15.46 25.29 14.33
C ARG A 232 14.71 25.45 13.01
N ARG A 233 14.74 24.41 12.19
CA ARG A 233 13.93 24.31 10.97
C ARG A 233 13.04 23.09 11.08
N ALA A 234 11.74 23.30 10.89
CA ALA A 234 10.85 22.18 10.59
C ALA A 234 11.32 21.55 9.28
N ALA A 235 11.30 20.23 9.24
CA ALA A 235 11.74 19.48 8.09
C ALA A 235 10.87 18.24 7.92
N SER A 236 10.70 17.80 6.69
CA SER A 236 9.90 16.63 6.39
C SER A 236 10.56 15.74 5.36
N LEU A 237 10.30 14.45 5.47
CA LEU A 237 10.67 13.46 4.48
C LEU A 237 9.52 12.49 4.25
N GLU A 238 9.55 11.76 3.15
CA GLU A 238 8.64 10.66 2.88
C GLU A 238 9.33 9.35 3.24
N LEU A 239 8.71 8.57 4.12
CA LEU A 239 9.06 7.18 4.38
C LEU A 239 8.13 6.30 3.55
N SER A 240 8.70 5.54 2.62
CA SER A 240 7.97 4.55 1.83
C SER A 240 8.40 3.14 2.20
N VAL A 241 7.44 2.24 2.39
CA VAL A 241 7.68 0.83 2.70
C VAL A 241 6.82 -0.04 1.80
N ARG A 242 7.44 -1.05 1.17
CA ARG A 242 6.73 -2.05 0.37
C ARG A 242 6.32 -3.23 1.25
N ASN A 243 5.14 -3.74 0.96
CA ASN A 243 4.73 -5.08 1.34
C ASN A 243 4.70 -5.92 0.06
N ASP A 244 5.75 -6.70 -0.17
CA ASP A 244 5.85 -7.61 -1.33
C ASP A 244 5.32 -9.03 -0.99
N SER A 245 4.73 -9.21 0.19
CA SER A 245 4.18 -10.49 0.65
C SER A 245 2.68 -10.62 0.40
N ASP A 246 2.20 -11.87 0.44
CA ASP A 246 0.77 -12.19 0.35
C ASP A 246 0.00 -11.84 1.63
N ASP A 247 0.71 -11.64 2.75
CA ASP A 247 0.12 -11.32 4.05
C ASP A 247 0.11 -9.79 4.29
N PRO A 248 -0.87 -9.27 5.04
CA PRO A 248 -0.83 -7.88 5.50
C PRO A 248 0.40 -7.61 6.38
N ARG A 249 1.04 -6.46 6.17
CA ARG A 249 2.09 -5.97 7.07
C ARG A 249 1.45 -5.10 8.15
N PRO A 250 1.77 -5.27 9.45
CA PRO A 250 1.15 -4.48 10.54
C PRO A 250 1.37 -2.97 10.48
N GLY A 251 2.35 -2.51 9.70
CA GLY A 251 2.72 -1.10 9.55
C GLY A 251 4.11 -0.97 8.90
N MET A 252 4.57 0.26 8.71
CA MET A 252 5.95 0.56 8.34
C MET A 252 6.91 0.07 9.42
N GLY A 253 6.66 0.40 10.69
CA GLY A 253 7.45 -0.09 11.83
C GLY A 253 8.93 0.29 11.77
N ILE A 254 9.24 1.50 11.28
CA ILE A 254 10.60 2.03 11.11
C ILE A 254 10.83 3.21 12.05
N THR A 255 11.89 3.18 12.84
CA THR A 255 12.37 4.36 13.57
C THR A 255 13.35 5.11 12.69
N VAL A 256 13.05 6.37 12.37
CA VAL A 256 13.86 7.25 11.53
C VAL A 256 14.67 8.18 12.42
N ARG A 257 16.00 8.16 12.27
CA ARG A 257 16.91 9.06 12.99
C ARG A 257 17.66 9.93 11.99
N VAL A 258 17.51 11.24 12.12
CA VAL A 258 18.17 12.21 11.24
C VAL A 258 19.46 12.66 11.90
N LEU A 259 20.57 12.50 11.18
CA LEU A 259 21.92 12.88 11.59
C LEU A 259 22.44 13.99 10.69
N VAL A 260 23.09 14.99 11.28
CA VAL A 260 23.57 16.19 10.60
C VAL A 260 25.03 16.47 10.92
N GLY A 261 25.74 17.08 9.95
CA GLY A 261 27.14 17.46 10.08
C GLY A 261 28.11 16.28 9.96
N ALA A 262 29.41 16.59 9.88
CA ALA A 262 30.47 15.59 9.75
C ALA A 262 30.56 14.63 10.95
N GLU A 263 30.20 15.12 12.13
CA GLU A 263 30.18 14.35 13.39
C GLU A 263 28.92 13.48 13.55
N LEU A 264 28.01 13.47 12.56
CA LEU A 264 26.77 12.69 12.58
C LEU A 264 25.94 12.91 13.85
N THR A 265 25.78 14.17 14.26
CA THR A 265 25.02 14.52 15.46
C THR A 265 23.54 14.28 15.19
N THR A 266 22.84 13.61 16.12
CA THR A 266 21.39 13.43 16.02
C THR A 266 20.66 14.77 16.08
N ALA A 267 19.97 15.09 15.00
CA ALA A 267 19.09 16.23 14.90
C ALA A 267 17.71 15.92 15.49
N ASP A 268 17.14 14.78 15.09
CA ASP A 268 15.84 14.33 15.56
C ASP A 268 15.65 12.81 15.39
N THR A 269 14.62 12.27 16.04
CA THR A 269 14.18 10.88 15.87
C THR A 269 12.66 10.83 15.81
N ALA A 270 12.15 10.17 14.77
CA ALA A 270 10.72 9.95 14.56
C ALA A 270 10.44 8.45 14.52
N SER A 271 9.31 8.05 15.11
CA SER A 271 8.84 6.66 15.11
C SER A 271 7.35 6.62 14.82
N ALA A 272 6.86 5.41 14.51
CA ALA A 272 5.43 5.13 14.40
C ALA A 272 4.65 5.72 15.60
N GLY A 273 3.54 6.42 15.30
CA GLY A 273 2.65 7.03 16.28
C GLY A 273 3.13 8.35 16.90
N LEU A 274 4.42 8.69 16.80
CA LEU A 274 4.99 9.93 17.34
C LEU A 274 5.44 10.92 16.25
N GLY A 275 5.96 10.42 15.13
CA GLY A 275 6.43 11.26 14.02
C GLY A 275 5.77 10.96 12.67
N TYR A 276 5.01 9.86 12.58
CA TYR A 276 4.18 9.53 11.42
C TYR A 276 3.09 8.52 11.80
N HIS A 277 2.05 8.44 10.98
CA HIS A 277 0.95 7.49 11.15
C HIS A 277 1.32 6.10 10.59
N ASP A 278 1.07 5.04 11.35
CA ASP A 278 1.59 3.68 11.08
C ASP A 278 0.48 2.64 10.89
N ALA A 279 -0.46 2.88 9.97
CA ALA A 279 -1.52 1.92 9.68
C ALA A 279 -1.02 0.72 8.83
N PRO A 280 -1.67 -0.46 8.94
CA PRO A 280 -1.34 -1.66 8.19
C PRO A 280 -1.25 -1.46 6.68
N ILE A 281 -0.35 -2.22 6.05
CA ILE A 281 -0.07 -2.17 4.61
C ILE A 281 -0.64 -3.43 3.97
N ALA A 282 -1.55 -3.23 3.01
CA ALA A 282 -2.18 -4.33 2.28
C ALA A 282 -1.13 -5.21 1.54
N PRO A 283 -1.45 -6.50 1.28
CA PRO A 283 -0.61 -7.38 0.45
C PRO A 283 -0.24 -6.75 -0.89
N HIS A 284 1.02 -6.92 -1.32
CA HIS A 284 1.51 -6.40 -2.62
C HIS A 284 1.30 -4.89 -2.82
N ARG A 285 1.28 -4.10 -1.75
CA ARG A 285 1.10 -2.64 -1.80
C ARG A 285 2.24 -1.91 -1.09
N THR A 286 2.46 -0.68 -1.51
CA THR A 286 3.39 0.24 -0.85
C THR A 286 2.58 1.20 0.02
N ALA A 287 3.14 1.60 1.16
CA ALA A 287 2.65 2.74 1.93
C ALA A 287 3.72 3.83 1.97
N THR A 288 3.29 5.08 1.86
CA THR A 288 4.16 6.25 2.05
C THR A 288 3.52 7.22 3.02
N SER A 289 4.26 7.59 4.07
CA SER A 289 3.85 8.58 5.05
C SER A 289 4.85 9.73 5.12
N THR A 290 4.34 10.92 5.43
CA THR A 290 5.17 12.08 5.73
C THR A 290 5.67 11.96 7.16
N VAL A 291 6.99 12.03 7.34
CA VAL A 291 7.65 12.04 8.64
C VAL A 291 8.08 13.46 8.92
N ASP A 292 7.56 14.02 10.01
CA ASP A 292 7.92 15.36 10.48
C ASP A 292 9.08 15.27 11.47
N VAL A 293 10.10 16.11 11.27
CA VAL A 293 11.32 16.18 12.09
C VAL A 293 11.78 17.63 12.23
N SER A 294 12.68 17.90 13.18
CA SER A 294 13.25 19.22 13.42
C SER A 294 14.76 19.22 13.42
N VAL A 295 15.38 19.98 12.51
CA VAL A 295 16.83 20.08 12.40
C VAL A 295 17.36 21.40 12.98
N PRO A 296 18.54 21.42 13.64
CA PRO A 296 19.15 22.66 14.08
C PRO A 296 19.62 23.51 12.90
N SER A 297 19.31 24.81 12.91
CA SER A 297 19.59 25.71 11.78
C SER A 297 21.07 25.87 11.46
N ARG A 298 21.92 25.82 12.48
CA ARG A 298 23.38 25.95 12.37
C ARG A 298 24.07 24.71 11.79
N SER A 299 23.35 23.60 11.69
CA SER A 299 23.91 22.31 11.24
C SER A 299 23.82 22.11 9.72
N VAL A 300 23.35 23.13 8.99
CA VAL A 300 23.11 23.11 7.54
C VAL A 300 23.97 24.22 6.92
N PRO A 301 25.05 23.90 6.18
CA PRO A 301 24.98 23.14 4.94
C PRO A 301 25.97 21.97 4.91
N GLY A 302 25.46 20.74 4.88
CA GLY A 302 26.29 19.53 4.82
C GLY A 302 25.47 18.30 4.40
N PRO A 303 26.14 17.16 4.14
CA PRO A 303 25.44 15.90 3.88
C PRO A 303 24.56 15.53 5.07
N VAL A 304 23.36 15.03 4.78
CA VAL A 304 22.45 14.47 5.77
C VAL A 304 22.49 12.97 5.68
N THR A 305 22.58 12.35 6.84
CA THR A 305 22.48 10.91 6.99
C THR A 305 21.19 10.60 7.73
N VAL A 306 20.43 9.63 7.23
CA VAL A 306 19.20 9.16 7.86
C VAL A 306 19.36 7.67 8.14
N ASP A 307 19.25 7.29 9.41
CA ASP A 307 19.16 5.89 9.79
C ASP A 307 17.71 5.47 9.94
N ALA A 308 17.36 4.36 9.30
CA ALA A 308 16.10 3.66 9.48
C ALA A 308 16.35 2.35 10.21
N GLU A 309 15.85 2.25 11.43
CA GLU A 309 15.88 1.05 12.25
C GLU A 309 14.54 0.32 12.12
N GLN A 310 14.57 -0.92 11.64
CA GLN A 310 13.39 -1.76 11.50
C GLN A 310 13.06 -2.44 12.84
N ARG A 311 11.80 -2.88 13.03
CA ARG A 311 11.35 -3.56 14.26
C ARG A 311 12.19 -4.79 14.67
N GLY A 312 12.92 -5.40 13.74
CA GLY A 312 13.85 -6.52 14.00
C GLY A 312 15.25 -6.11 14.47
N GLY A 313 15.55 -4.80 14.57
CA GLY A 313 16.87 -4.26 14.91
C GLY A 313 17.80 -4.03 13.71
N ASP A 314 17.37 -4.44 12.50
CA ASP A 314 18.12 -4.16 11.28
C ASP A 314 18.15 -2.66 10.99
N ARG A 315 19.33 -2.16 10.62
CA ARG A 315 19.56 -0.74 10.37
C ARG A 315 19.98 -0.49 8.93
N LEU A 316 19.27 0.42 8.28
CA LEU A 316 19.56 0.94 6.96
C LEU A 316 20.03 2.39 7.07
N THR A 317 21.15 2.71 6.43
CA THR A 317 21.69 4.07 6.43
C THR A 317 21.53 4.70 5.04
N PHE A 318 20.89 5.86 4.99
CA PHE A 318 20.67 6.65 3.78
C PHE A 318 21.47 7.95 3.85
N GLU A 319 22.12 8.35 2.75
CA GLU A 319 22.92 9.58 2.65
C GLU A 319 22.44 10.43 1.47
N GLY A 320 22.49 11.74 1.64
CA GLY A 320 22.21 12.67 0.55
C GLY A 320 22.30 14.12 0.94
N ALA A 321 21.86 14.99 0.03
CA ALA A 321 21.82 16.42 0.25
C ALA A 321 20.40 16.87 0.67
N LEU A 322 20.37 17.98 1.41
CA LEU A 322 19.16 18.73 1.75
C LEU A 322 18.56 19.37 0.49
N LYS A 323 17.22 19.43 0.41
CA LYS A 323 16.50 20.11 -0.66
C LYS A 323 15.64 21.26 -0.13
#